data_AF-A0A2E4WAH3-F1
#
_entry.id   AF-A0A2E4WAH3-F1
#
_cell.length_a   1.000
_cell.length_b   1.000
_cell.length_c   1.000
_cell.angle_alpha   90.00
_cell.angle_beta   90.00
_cell.angle_gamma   90.00
#
_symmetry.space_group_name_H-M   'P 1'
#
loop_
_entity.id
_entity.type
_entity.pdbx_description
1 polymer ?
#
loop_
_entity_poly.entity_id
_entity_poly.type
_entity_poly.pdbx_seq_one_letter_code
_entity_poly.pdbx_strand_id
1 'polypeptide(L)'
;MNFTELADLVVGTLLGLGATTIFLLVLFIGFCVVGGFLKLRSGSRKTLVIRNFADLDGEFKYFPPDAPRGPVDQLKTPELMEQAARKARVGA
;
A
#
# COMPACT_ATOMS: atom_id res chain seq x y z
N MET A 1 -12.77 46.55 -32.77
CA MET A 1 -11.87 45.39 -32.73
C MET A 1 -11.82 44.82 -34.13
N ASN A 2 -10.64 44.81 -34.73
CA ASN A 2 -10.43 44.18 -36.03
C ASN A 2 -10.36 42.66 -35.87
N PHE A 3 -10.65 41.93 -36.96
CA PHE A 3 -10.65 40.47 -36.95
C PHE A 3 -9.28 39.88 -36.54
N THR A 4 -8.19 40.55 -36.91
CA THR A 4 -6.82 40.16 -36.54
C THR A 4 -6.56 40.29 -35.04
N GLU A 5 -6.99 41.39 -34.41
CA GLU A 5 -6.87 41.58 -32.96
C GLU A 5 -7.70 40.56 -32.18
N LEU A 6 -8.88 40.20 -32.69
CA LEU A 6 -9.71 39.16 -32.11
C LEU A 6 -9.01 37.78 -32.21
N ALA A 7 -8.41 37.47 -33.36
CA ALA A 7 -7.70 36.22 -33.57
C ALA A 7 -6.48 36.10 -32.64
N ASP A 8 -5.68 37.16 -32.52
CA ASP A 8 -4.51 37.18 -31.64
C ASP A 8 -4.91 37.01 -30.16
N LEU A 9 -5.99 37.66 -29.74
CA LEU A 9 -6.52 37.51 -28.38
C LEU A 9 -6.98 36.07 -28.11
N VAL A 10 -7.70 35.46 -29.05
CA VAL A 10 -8.20 34.08 -28.92
C VAL A 10 -7.05 33.09 -28.87
N VAL A 11 -6.07 33.22 -29.75
CA VAL A 11 -4.88 32.35 -29.81
C VAL A 11 -4.05 32.50 -28.54
N GLY A 12 -3.79 33.74 -28.09
CA GLY A 12 -3.06 34.00 -26.86
C GLY A 12 -3.77 33.42 -25.63
N THR A 13 -5.10 33.54 -25.57
CA THR A 13 -5.89 32.98 -24.46
C THR A 13 -5.86 31.45 -24.46
N LEU A 14 -6.02 30.82 -25.62
CA LEU A 14 -5.95 29.36 -25.76
C LEU A 14 -4.57 28.82 -25.39
N LEU A 15 -3.49 29.49 -25.82
CA LEU A 15 -2.13 29.13 -25.45
C LEU A 15 -1.89 29.28 -23.94
N GLY A 16 -2.32 30.38 -23.34
CA GLY A 16 -2.19 30.59 -21.90
C GLY A 16 -2.95 29.56 -21.08
N LEU A 17 -4.19 29.25 -21.49
CA LEU A 17 -5.04 28.27 -20.80
C LEU A 17 -4.51 26.85 -20.98
N GLY A 18 -4.03 26.51 -22.20
CA GLY A 18 -3.36 25.24 -22.47
C GLY A 18 -2.08 25.08 -21.66
N ALA A 19 -1.21 26.09 -21.66
CA ALA A 19 0.07 26.06 -20.94
C ALA A 19 -0.12 25.90 -19.43
N THR A 20 -1.07 26.65 -18.83
CA THR A 20 -1.37 26.55 -17.40
C THR A 20 -1.98 25.20 -17.02
N THR A 21 -2.90 24.68 -17.84
CA THR A 21 -3.52 23.36 -17.61
C THR A 21 -2.48 22.25 -17.67
N ILE A 22 -1.62 22.26 -18.70
CA ILE A 22 -0.55 21.26 -18.85
C ILE A 22 0.45 21.36 -17.69
N PHE A 23 0.84 22.58 -17.30
CA PHE A 23 1.74 22.79 -16.18
C PHE A 23 1.20 22.20 -14.88
N LEU A 24 -0.07 22.46 -14.55
CA LEU A 24 -0.71 21.91 -13.35
C LEU A 24 -0.83 20.39 -13.41
N LEU A 25 -1.18 19.82 -14.56
CA LEU A 25 -1.24 18.37 -14.74
C LEU A 25 0.12 17.72 -14.52
N VAL A 26 1.18 18.25 -15.13
CA VAL A 26 2.55 17.73 -14.95
C VAL A 26 2.98 17.83 -13.49
N LEU A 27 2.71 18.95 -12.82
CA LEU A 27 3.05 19.13 -11.41
C LEU A 27 2.29 18.15 -10.51
N PHE A 28 0.99 18.01 -10.73
CA PHE A 28 0.15 17.14 -9.91
C PHE A 28 0.47 15.66 -10.14
N ILE A 29 0.59 15.24 -11.40
CA ILE A 29 1.00 13.87 -11.75
C ILE A 29 2.40 13.60 -11.21
N GLY A 30 3.36 14.52 -11.41
CA GLY A 30 4.71 14.39 -10.88
C GLY A 30 4.72 14.24 -9.36
N PHE A 31 3.96 15.07 -8.64
CA PHE A 31 3.83 14.98 -7.19
C PHE A 31 3.18 13.65 -6.75
N CYS A 32 2.08 13.25 -7.39
CA CYS A 32 1.41 11.98 -7.11
C CYS A 32 2.31 10.78 -7.37
N VAL A 33 3.13 10.82 -8.42
CA VAL A 33 4.08 9.76 -8.76
C VAL A 33 5.20 9.71 -7.73
N VAL A 34 5.85 10.84 -7.43
CA VAL A 34 6.95 10.91 -6.44
C VAL A 34 6.46 10.52 -5.04
N GLY A 35 5.35 11.09 -4.59
CA GLY A 35 4.74 10.76 -3.31
C GLY A 35 4.17 9.33 -3.27
N GLY A 36 3.66 8.84 -4.40
CA GLY A 36 3.21 7.47 -4.58
C GLY A 36 4.37 6.48 -4.42
N PHE A 37 5.50 6.72 -5.08
CA PHE A 37 6.70 5.88 -4.94
C PHE A 37 7.22 5.80 -3.51
N LEU A 38 7.20 6.90 -2.75
CA LEU A 38 7.57 6.88 -1.33
C LEU A 38 6.59 6.08 -0.46
N LYS A 39 5.33 5.96 -0.91
CA LYS A 39 4.28 5.19 -0.23
C LYS A 39 4.21 3.73 -0.68
N LEU A 40 4.84 3.38 -1.79
CA LEU A 40 4.96 2.01 -2.27
C LEU A 40 5.98 1.26 -1.39
N ARG A 41 5.47 0.60 -0.35
CA ARG A 41 6.20 -0.39 0.44
C ARG A 41 6.63 -1.53 -0.49
N SER A 42 7.92 -1.90 -0.43
CA SER A 42 8.45 -3.02 -1.20
C SER A 42 7.65 -4.30 -0.99
N GLY A 43 7.32 -4.96 -2.10
CA GLY A 43 6.64 -6.22 -2.14
C GLY A 43 7.32 -7.28 -3.05
N SER A 44 7.06 -8.58 -2.87
CA SER A 44 7.37 -9.82 -3.60
C SER A 44 6.31 -10.95 -3.46
N ARG A 45 6.23 -11.89 -4.39
CA ARG A 45 5.13 -12.88 -4.54
C ARG A 45 4.99 -14.00 -3.47
N LYS A 46 5.48 -13.85 -2.23
CA LYS A 46 5.58 -14.94 -1.23
C LYS A 46 4.61 -14.84 -0.04
N THR A 47 3.47 -14.16 -0.21
CA THR A 47 2.46 -14.05 0.85
C THR A 47 1.60 -15.32 0.99
N LEU A 48 1.45 -15.84 2.21
CA LEU A 48 0.50 -16.89 2.58
C LEU A 48 -0.93 -16.38 2.78
N VAL A 49 -1.15 -15.06 2.80
CA VAL A 49 -2.47 -14.44 2.97
C VAL A 49 -2.57 -13.18 2.10
N ILE A 50 -3.27 -13.29 0.99
CA ILE A 50 -3.54 -12.17 0.08
C ILE A 50 -4.74 -11.40 0.66
N ARG A 51 -4.53 -10.17 1.14
CA ARG A 51 -5.61 -9.32 1.66
C ARG A 51 -6.07 -8.30 0.61
N ASN A 52 -5.17 -7.87 -0.28
CA ASN A 52 -5.46 -6.97 -1.41
C ASN A 52 -4.63 -7.34 -2.65
N PHE A 53 -5.02 -6.81 -3.82
CA PHE A 53 -4.26 -6.98 -5.07
C PHE A 53 -2.81 -6.48 -4.98
N ALA A 54 -2.54 -5.51 -4.12
CA ALA A 54 -1.18 -5.03 -3.84
C ALA A 54 -0.29 -6.05 -3.10
N ASP A 55 -0.88 -7.09 -2.49
CA ASP A 55 -0.14 -8.16 -1.82
C ASP A 55 0.33 -9.25 -2.81
N LEU A 56 -0.23 -9.27 -4.03
CA LEU A 56 0.17 -10.23 -5.07
C LEU A 56 1.65 -10.09 -5.41
N ASP A 57 2.18 -8.88 -5.30
CA ASP A 57 3.58 -8.57 -5.53
C ASP A 57 4.27 -8.18 -4.21
N GLY A 58 4.01 -8.78 -3.00
CA GLY A 58 4.39 -8.39 -1.57
C GLY A 58 5.36 -9.24 -0.64
N GLU A 59 6.63 -8.85 -0.28
CA GLU A 59 7.66 -9.74 0.31
C GLU A 59 7.44 -9.68 1.80
N PHE A 60 6.64 -10.61 2.30
CA PHE A 60 6.39 -10.65 3.72
C PHE A 60 7.46 -11.49 4.39
N LYS A 61 8.25 -10.84 5.24
CA LYS A 61 9.06 -11.54 6.23
C LYS A 61 8.14 -12.10 7.30
N TYR A 62 7.64 -13.32 7.08
CA TYR A 62 6.91 -14.04 8.11
C TYR A 62 7.84 -14.32 9.28
N PHE A 63 7.30 -14.15 10.48
CA PHE A 63 7.95 -14.69 11.65
C PHE A 63 7.99 -16.22 11.55
N PRO A 64 9.11 -16.86 11.94
CA PRO A 64 9.18 -18.31 11.98
C PRO A 64 8.07 -18.87 12.88
N PRO A 65 7.62 -20.12 12.66
CA PRO A 65 6.57 -20.74 13.46
C PRO A 65 6.79 -20.63 14.97
N ASP A 66 8.07 -20.68 15.40
CA ASP A 66 8.51 -20.62 16.79
C ASP A 66 8.82 -19.22 17.30
N ALA A 67 8.59 -18.17 16.51
CA ALA A 67 8.77 -16.81 16.98
C ALA A 67 7.78 -16.50 18.11
N PRO A 68 8.20 -15.80 19.18
CA PRO A 68 7.31 -15.43 20.27
C PRO A 68 6.20 -14.52 19.75
N ARG A 69 4.97 -15.04 19.69
CA ARG A 69 3.79 -14.34 19.16
C ARG A 69 3.12 -13.48 20.23
N GLY A 70 3.89 -12.52 20.77
CA GLY A 70 3.40 -11.59 21.78
C GLY A 70 2.71 -12.28 22.98
N PRO A 71 1.81 -11.58 23.68
CA PRO A 71 1.02 -12.16 24.79
C PRO A 71 0.02 -13.25 24.33
N VAL A 72 -0.05 -13.51 23.02
CA VAL A 72 -1.06 -14.36 22.38
C VAL A 72 -0.53 -15.77 22.10
N ASP A 73 0.68 -16.11 22.56
CA ASP A 73 1.13 -17.51 22.70
C ASP A 73 0.41 -18.18 23.89
N GLN A 74 -0.92 -18.00 23.93
CA GLN A 74 -1.82 -18.43 24.99
C GLN A 74 -1.81 -19.94 25.16
N LEU A 75 -1.51 -20.68 24.08
CA LEU A 75 -1.50 -22.15 24.04
C LEU A 75 -0.26 -22.76 24.71
N LYS A 76 0.79 -21.99 24.97
CA LYS A 76 1.99 -22.42 25.71
C LYS A 76 2.06 -21.86 27.14
N THR A 77 0.91 -21.50 27.72
CA THR A 77 0.86 -21.16 29.14
C THR A 77 1.02 -22.41 30.01
N PRO A 78 1.70 -22.32 31.17
CA PRO A 78 1.93 -23.49 32.04
C PRO A 78 0.61 -24.14 32.47
N GLU A 79 -0.41 -23.32 32.72
CA GLU A 79 -1.76 -23.75 33.10
C GLU A 79 -2.42 -24.65 32.03
N LEU A 80 -2.32 -24.28 30.75
CA LEU A 80 -2.88 -25.07 29.65
C LEU A 80 -2.06 -26.33 29.35
N MET A 81 -0.73 -26.27 29.54
CA MET A 81 0.13 -27.45 29.40
C MET A 81 -0.18 -28.51 30.46
N GLU A 82 -0.42 -28.10 31.70
CA GLU A 82 -0.85 -29.00 32.76
C GLU A 82 -2.23 -29.61 32.49
N GLN A 83 -3.19 -28.80 32.01
CA GLN A 83 -4.52 -29.29 31.65
C GLN A 83 -4.46 -30.30 30.49
N ALA A 84 -3.63 -30.04 29.47
CA ALA A 84 -3.41 -30.97 28.36
C ALA A 84 -2.78 -32.29 28.84
N ALA A 85 -1.79 -32.22 29.73
CA ALA A 85 -1.17 -33.40 30.34
C ALA A 85 -2.16 -34.21 31.19
N ARG A 86 -3.03 -33.55 31.95
CA ARG A 86 -4.12 -34.21 32.70
C ARG A 86 -5.11 -34.88 31.76
N LYS A 87 -5.54 -34.19 30.69
CA LYS A 87 -6.48 -34.75 29.69
C LYS A 87 -5.90 -35.97 28.96
N ALA A 88 -4.62 -35.94 28.60
CA ALA A 88 -3.93 -37.05 27.95
C ALA A 88 -3.80 -38.29 28.85
N ARG A 89 -3.72 -38.11 30.17
CA ARG A 89 -3.68 -39.21 31.15
C ARG A 89 -5.03 -39.85 31.44
N VAL A 90 -6.13 -39.13 31.21
CA VAL A 90 -7.50 -39.62 31.45
C VAL A 90 -8.10 -40.25 30.19
N GLY A 91 -7.59 -39.89 29.01
CA GLY A 91 -8.02 -40.45 27.72
C GLY A 91 -7.22 -41.64 27.21
N ALA A 92 -6.29 -42.18 28.01
CA ALA A 92 -5.52 -43.40 27.75
C ALA A 92 -5.92 -44.47 28.78
#